data_AF-A0A934VAZ8-F1
#
_entry.id   AF-A0A934VAZ8-F1
#
_cell.length_a   1.000
_cell.length_b   1.000
_cell.length_c   1.000
_cell.angle_alpha   90.00
_cell.angle_beta   90.00
_cell.angle_gamma   90.00
#
_symmetry.space_group_name_H-M   'P 1'
#
loop_
_entity.id
_entity.type
_entity.pdbx_description
1 polymer ?
#
loop_
_entity_poly.entity_id
_entity_poly.type
_entity_poly.pdbx_seq_one_letter_code
_entity_poly.pdbx_strand_id
1 'polypeptide(L)'
;MFGIVITAALLCLIMFVLARHEADYSFPKVALIALGLGLSNFCLTLLAGDLIALVVVLGLMVWALHQFCYLRWGMAGLVTVTYLVCQVVLGLVIGWLAS
;
A
#
# COMPACT_ATOMS: atom_id res chain seq x y z
N MET A 1 1.41 -5.57 14.62
CA MET A 1 0.49 -4.40 14.65
C MET A 1 1.18 -3.10 14.26
N PHE A 2 2.35 -2.77 14.82
CA PHE A 2 3.14 -1.58 14.43
C PHE A 2 3.38 -1.44 12.93
N GLY A 3 3.71 -2.55 12.24
CA GLY A 3 3.88 -2.57 10.79
C GLY A 3 2.68 -1.99 10.04
N ILE A 4 1.47 -2.48 10.31
CA ILE A 4 0.23 -2.06 9.62
C ILE A 4 -0.03 -0.55 9.79
N VAL A 5 0.23 -0.01 10.98
CA VAL A 5 0.05 1.43 11.26
C VAL A 5 1.04 2.27 10.46
N ILE A 6 2.31 1.84 10.41
CA ILE A 6 3.34 2.48 9.59
C ILE A 6 2.94 2.43 8.12
N THR A 7 2.46 1.28 7.65
CA THR A 7 2.00 1.08 6.27
C THR A 7 0.86 2.04 5.92
N ALA A 8 -0.16 2.12 6.77
CA ALA A 8 -1.31 3.00 6.57
C ALA A 8 -0.90 4.49 6.58
N ALA A 9 -0.02 4.88 7.50
CA ALA A 9 0.50 6.24 7.57
C ALA A 9 1.31 6.61 6.31
N LEU A 10 2.15 5.71 5.82
CA LEU A 10 2.92 5.89 4.58
C LEU A 10 2.02 6.05 3.35
N LEU A 11 1.02 5.18 3.22
CA LEU A 11 0.03 5.25 2.15
C LEU A 11 -0.72 6.57 2.19
N CYS A 12 -1.15 7.01 3.39
CA CYS A 12 -1.83 8.28 3.58
C CYS A 12 -0.91 9.47 3.21
N LEU A 13 0.37 9.42 3.57
CA LEU A 13 1.35 10.46 3.24
C LEU A 13 1.61 10.52 1.73
N ILE A 14 1.78 9.37 1.07
CA ILE A 14 1.98 9.31 -0.39
C ILE A 14 0.76 9.85 -1.13
N MET A 15 -0.45 9.47 -0.71
CA MET A 15 -1.69 10.03 -1.27
C MET A 15 -1.80 11.53 -1.03
N PHE A 16 -1.39 12.01 0.16
CA PHE A 16 -1.34 13.43 0.48
C PHE A 16 -0.34 14.19 -0.40
N VAL A 17 0.78 13.59 -0.81
CA VAL A 17 1.76 14.25 -1.66
C VAL A 17 1.33 14.22 -3.13
N LEU A 18 0.90 13.05 -3.63
CA LEU A 18 0.66 12.83 -5.06
C LEU A 18 -0.76 13.17 -5.51
N ALA A 19 -1.75 13.02 -4.63
CA ALA A 19 -3.16 13.07 -5.01
C ALA A 19 -4.00 14.02 -4.13
N ARG A 20 -3.39 15.00 -3.44
CA ARG A 20 -4.10 15.91 -2.52
C ARG A 20 -5.33 16.60 -3.10
N HIS A 21 -5.33 16.82 -4.42
CA HIS A 21 -6.36 17.55 -5.13
C HIS A 21 -7.45 16.65 -5.75
N GLU A 22 -7.21 15.34 -5.83
CA GLU A 22 -8.14 14.38 -6.45
C GLU A 22 -8.70 13.38 -5.44
N ALA A 23 -7.98 13.09 -4.37
CA ALA A 23 -8.34 12.01 -3.46
C ALA A 23 -9.31 12.51 -2.37
N ASP A 24 -10.42 11.80 -2.20
CA ASP A 24 -11.30 11.94 -1.05
C ASP A 24 -10.79 11.03 0.08
N TYR A 25 -9.57 11.35 0.57
CA TYR A 25 -8.83 10.51 1.51
C TYR A 25 -9.26 10.81 2.95
N SER A 26 -10.08 9.92 3.52
CA SER A 26 -10.28 9.89 4.96
C SER A 26 -9.40 8.81 5.58
N PHE A 27 -8.64 9.18 6.62
CA PHE A 27 -7.77 8.27 7.38
C PHE A 27 -8.42 6.91 7.72
N PRO A 28 -9.70 6.82 8.18
CA PRO A 28 -10.32 5.53 8.44
C PRO A 28 -10.48 4.65 7.20
N LYS A 29 -10.75 5.22 6.01
CA LYS A 29 -10.81 4.43 4.76
C LYS A 29 -9.44 3.85 4.41
N VAL A 30 -8.38 4.67 4.50
CA VAL A 30 -7.01 4.23 4.20
C VAL A 30 -6.55 3.14 5.18
N ALA A 31 -6.89 3.28 6.47
CA ALA A 31 -6.61 2.26 7.47
C ALA A 31 -7.32 0.92 7.17
N LEU A 32 -8.59 0.97 6.74
CA LEU A 32 -9.33 -0.24 6.33
C LEU A 32 -8.72 -0.90 5.09
N ILE A 33 -8.29 -0.10 4.10
CA ILE A 33 -7.61 -0.62 2.90
C ILE A 33 -6.28 -1.28 3.30
N ALA A 34 -5.48 -0.63 4.14
CA ALA A 34 -4.21 -1.17 4.60
C ALA A 34 -4.39 -2.48 5.40
N LEU A 35 -5.42 -2.55 6.24
CA LEU A 35 -5.77 -3.77 6.99
C LEU A 35 -6.21 -4.88 6.04
N GLY A 36 -7.11 -4.57 5.09
CA GLY A 36 -7.58 -5.51 4.08
C GLY A 36 -6.43 -6.07 3.23
N LEU A 37 -5.58 -5.20 2.71
CA LEU A 37 -4.39 -5.60 1.94
C LEU A 37 -3.41 -6.44 2.77
N GLY A 38 -3.20 -6.08 4.05
CA GLY A 38 -2.36 -6.85 4.95
C GLY A 38 -2.90 -8.27 5.18
N LEU A 39 -4.22 -8.40 5.39
CA LEU A 39 -4.87 -9.69 5.56
C LEU A 39 -4.83 -10.52 4.26
N SER A 40 -5.12 -9.90 3.11
CA SER A 40 -5.03 -10.53 1.80
C SER A 40 -3.61 -11.02 1.51
N ASN A 41 -2.60 -10.19 1.77
CA ASN A 41 -1.19 -10.56 1.60
C ASN A 41 -0.82 -11.75 2.48
N PHE A 42 -1.21 -11.73 3.76
CA PHE A 42 -0.95 -12.84 4.67
C PHE A 42 -1.58 -14.16 4.18
N CYS A 43 -2.86 -14.13 3.78
CA CYS A 43 -3.53 -15.31 3.23
C CYS A 43 -2.90 -15.80 1.92
N LEU A 44 -2.55 -14.88 1.01
CA LEU A 44 -1.96 -15.23 -0.28
C LEU A 44 -0.55 -15.78 -0.15
N THR A 45 0.27 -15.21 0.72
CA THR A 45 1.61 -15.74 1.04
C THR A 45 1.52 -17.18 1.54
N LEU A 46 0.56 -17.49 2.42
CA LEU A 46 0.36 -18.84 2.94
C LEU A 46 -0.12 -19.86 1.88
N LEU A 47 -0.93 -19.42 0.91
CA LEU A 47 -1.59 -20.33 -0.05
C LEU A 47 -0.85 -20.48 -1.38
N ALA A 48 -0.28 -19.40 -1.90
CA ALA A 48 0.24 -19.31 -3.26
C ALA A 48 1.74 -18.94 -3.33
N GLY A 49 2.34 -18.58 -2.20
CA GLY A 49 3.73 -18.13 -2.10
C GLY A 49 3.93 -16.64 -2.43
N ASP A 50 5.10 -16.13 -2.05
CA ASP A 50 5.36 -14.69 -1.97
C ASP A 50 5.29 -13.95 -3.31
N LEU A 51 5.75 -14.57 -4.40
CA LEU A 51 5.74 -13.94 -5.73
C LEU A 51 4.32 -13.73 -6.25
N ILE A 52 3.44 -14.73 -6.08
CA ILE A 52 2.04 -14.64 -6.52
C ILE A 52 1.30 -13.66 -5.63
N ALA A 53 1.51 -13.71 -4.31
CA ALA A 53 0.94 -12.78 -3.37
C ALA A 53 1.28 -11.32 -3.72
N LEU A 54 2.53 -11.03 -4.07
CA LEU A 54 2.98 -9.68 -4.44
C LEU A 54 2.22 -9.13 -5.66
N VAL A 55 2.12 -9.90 -6.75
CA VAL A 55 1.43 -9.45 -7.97
C VAL A 55 -0.06 -9.20 -7.71
N VAL A 56 -0.70 -10.10 -6.97
CA VAL A 56 -2.13 -9.98 -6.66
C VAL A 56 -2.39 -8.79 -5.73
N VAL A 57 -1.58 -8.60 -4.70
CA VAL A 57 -1.72 -7.49 -3.74
C VAL A 57 -1.50 -6.14 -4.42
N LEU A 58 -0.57 -6.05 -5.38
CA LEU A 58 -0.39 -4.84 -6.19
C LEU A 58 -1.64 -4.51 -7.00
N GLY A 59 -2.22 -5.51 -7.68
CA GLY A 59 -3.47 -5.32 -8.42
C GLY A 59 -4.63 -4.91 -7.50
N LEU A 60 -4.78 -5.59 -6.36
CA LEU A 60 -5.78 -5.27 -5.34
C LEU A 60 -5.60 -3.86 -4.77
N MET A 61 -4.37 -3.40 -4.58
CA MET A 61 -4.08 -2.07 -4.07
C MET A 61 -4.49 -0.98 -5.05
N VAL A 62 -4.14 -1.12 -6.33
CA VAL A 62 -4.58 -0.16 -7.38
C VAL A 62 -6.10 -0.12 -7.46
N TRP A 63 -6.74 -1.30 -7.47
CA TRP A 63 -8.19 -1.42 -7.52
C TRP A 63 -8.87 -0.82 -6.28
N ALA A 64 -8.36 -1.09 -5.08
CA ALA A 64 -8.90 -0.56 -3.84
C ALA A 64 -8.75 0.97 -3.76
N LEU A 65 -7.61 1.52 -4.19
CA LEU A 65 -7.40 2.96 -4.26
C LEU A 65 -8.36 3.62 -5.27
N HIS A 66 -8.57 3.01 -6.42
CA HIS A 66 -9.56 3.49 -7.39
C HIS A 66 -10.97 3.49 -6.81
N GLN A 67 -11.41 2.37 -6.21
CA GLN A 67 -12.80 2.19 -5.79
C GLN A 67 -13.15 2.93 -4.49
N PHE A 68 -12.27 2.91 -3.49
CA PHE A 68 -12.55 3.49 -2.18
C PHE A 68 -12.10 4.94 -2.05
N CYS A 69 -11.06 5.34 -2.79
CA CYS A 69 -10.51 6.70 -2.74
C CYS A 69 -10.82 7.53 -4.00
N TYR A 70 -11.56 6.96 -4.96
CA TYR A 70 -11.97 7.62 -6.21
C TYR A 70 -10.81 8.18 -7.03
N LEU A 71 -9.60 7.61 -6.90
CA LEU A 71 -8.47 8.03 -7.71
C LEU A 71 -8.62 7.56 -9.15
N ARG A 72 -8.22 8.41 -10.10
CA ARG A 72 -8.03 8.00 -11.49
C ARG A 72 -7.03 6.85 -11.57
N TRP A 73 -7.24 5.91 -12.49
CA TRP A 73 -6.37 4.74 -12.70
C TRP A 73 -4.89 5.08 -12.81
N GLY A 74 -4.54 6.17 -13.50
CA GLY A 74 -3.15 6.63 -13.62
C GLY A 74 -2.53 7.08 -12.30
N MET A 75 -3.28 7.82 -11.47
CA MET A 75 -2.82 8.26 -10.16
C MET A 75 -2.78 7.12 -9.15
N ALA A 76 -3.75 6.20 -9.19
CA ALA A 76 -3.74 5.00 -8.35
C ALA A 76 -2.49 4.15 -8.62
N GLY A 77 -2.14 3.96 -9.90
CA GLY A 77 -0.90 3.28 -10.29
C GLY A 77 0.36 3.98 -9.78
N LEU A 78 0.45 5.32 -9.92
CA LEU A 78 1.58 6.11 -9.42
C LEU A 78 1.74 6.01 -7.90
N VAL A 79 0.63 6.07 -7.14
CA VAL A 79 0.65 5.90 -5.68
C VAL A 79 1.15 4.51 -5.30
N THR A 80 0.65 3.46 -5.97
CA THR A 80 1.08 2.07 -5.71
C THR A 80 2.56 1.85 -6.02
N VAL A 81 3.06 2.38 -7.15
CA VAL A 81 4.48 2.28 -7.52
C VAL A 81 5.36 3.03 -6.53
N THR A 82 4.97 4.26 -6.16
CA THR A 82 5.73 5.07 -5.18
C THR A 82 5.78 4.39 -3.82
N TYR A 83 4.66 3.80 -3.40
CA TYR A 83 4.59 3.02 -2.18
C TYR A 83 5.51 1.79 -2.22
N LEU A 84 5.55 1.06 -3.35
CA LEU A 84 6.45 -0.09 -3.50
C LEU A 84 7.92 0.31 -3.42
N VAL A 85 8.31 1.42 -4.07
CA VAL A 85 9.67 1.96 -3.96
C VAL A 85 10.00 2.34 -2.52
N CYS A 86 9.07 3.02 -1.82
CA CYS A 86 9.25 3.35 -0.41
C CYS A 86 9.43 2.10 0.46
N GLN A 87 8.66 1.04 0.23
CA GLN A 87 8.80 -0.22 0.99
C GLN A 87 10.15 -0.89 0.77
N VAL A 88 10.63 -0.92 -0.47
CA VAL A 88 11.96 -1.48 -0.78
C VAL A 88 13.06 -0.66 -0.11
N VAL A 89 12.99 0.67 -0.17
CA VAL A 89 13.96 1.55 0.48
C VAL A 89 13.94 1.38 2.00
N LEU A 90 12.75 1.32 2.62
CA LEU A 90 12.62 1.06 4.06
C LEU A 90 13.19 -0.30 4.44
N GLY A 91 12.91 -1.34 3.66
CA GLY A 91 13.48 -2.68 3.86
C GLY A 91 15.01 -2.67 3.80
N LEU A 92 15.59 -1.95 2.84
CA LEU A 92 17.05 -1.80 2.71
C LEU A 92 17.66 -1.03 3.89
N VAL A 93 17.03 0.07 4.31
CA VAL A 93 17.50 0.88 5.44
C VAL A 93 17.44 0.08 6.75
N ILE A 94 16.35 -0.64 7.00
CA ILE A 94 16.22 -1.50 8.18
C ILE A 94 17.26 -2.62 8.13
N GLY A 95 17.47 -3.23 6.96
CA GLY A 95 18.52 -4.25 6.77
C GLY A 95 19.92 -3.73 7.08
N TRP A 96 20.24 -2.51 6.64
CA TRP A 96 21.51 -1.83 6.94
C TRP A 96 21.68 -1.48 8.41
N LEU A 97 20.61 -1.11 9.11
CA LEU A 97 20.68 -0.78 10.54
C LEU A 97 20.79 -2.03 11.43
N ALA A 98 20.45 -3.21 10.91
CA ALA A 98 20.48 -4.47 11.63
C ALA A 98 21.81 -5.24 11.47
N SER A 99 22.70 -4.81 10.57
CA SER A 99 24.06 -5.33 10.36
C SER A 99 25.10 -4.53 11.13
#